data_AF-X1TGT9-F1
#
_entry.id   AF-X1TGT9-F1
#
_cell.length_a   1.000
_cell.length_b   1.000
_cell.length_c   1.000
_cell.angle_alpha   90.00
_cell.angle_beta   90.00
_cell.angle_gamma   90.00
#
_symmetry.space_group_name_H-M   'P 1'
#
loop_
_entity.id
_entity.type
_entity.pdbx_description
1 polymer ?
#
loop_
_entity_poly.entity_id
_entity_poly.type
_entity_poly.pdbx_seq_one_letter_code
_entity_poly.pdbx_strand_id
1 'polypeptide(L)'
;KLRTILQFLGVSSGNMEEGSFRCDANISIHRLGSTDSPVKVEVKNMNSFRAVYRALEYEEQRQRKVMEKGGRLVQETRGWVEERGITVSQRSKEYAHDYRYFPEPDLPPLVFDRKWVEELRSRLPELPNARQDRFMAQYGLSDYDASLLTSSKATADYFEACVKLNTEAQVEKRAKAVSNWILGDFTRLLHATETEISDSKVTPEHLVEMLDLIDEGKLSGPAAKMVFEEMFNSNKRAANIIAEKGLAQISDTKEV
;
A
#
# COMPACT_ATOMS: atom_id res chain seq x y z
N LYS A 1 -1.67 4.39 5.23
CA LYS A 1 -0.46 4.78 6.00
C LYS A 1 -0.15 3.82 7.16
N LEU A 2 -0.97 3.72 8.21
CA LEU A 2 -0.67 2.84 9.35
C LEU A 2 -0.42 1.38 8.93
N ARG A 3 -1.29 0.81 8.09
CA ARG A 3 -1.09 -0.52 7.48
C ARG A 3 0.30 -0.67 6.87
N THR A 4 0.70 0.26 6.00
CA THR A 4 2.00 0.22 5.31
C THR A 4 3.17 0.25 6.30
N ILE A 5 3.08 1.05 7.37
CA ILE A 5 4.11 1.08 8.42
C ILE A 5 4.24 -0.30 9.08
N LEU A 6 3.13 -0.92 9.48
CA LEU A 6 3.15 -2.24 10.12
C LEU A 6 3.70 -3.33 9.20
N GLN A 7 3.37 -3.27 7.91
CA GLN A 7 3.90 -4.18 6.89
C GLN A 7 5.41 -3.98 6.69
N PHE A 8 5.89 -2.74 6.66
CA PHE A 8 7.33 -2.46 6.55
C PHE A 8 8.12 -2.93 7.77
N LEU A 9 7.54 -2.80 8.96
CA LEU A 9 8.11 -3.33 10.19
C LEU A 9 8.08 -4.86 10.28
N GLY A 10 7.29 -5.54 9.43
CA GLY A 10 7.14 -6.99 9.45
C GLY A 10 6.37 -7.54 10.67
N VAL A 11 5.59 -6.69 11.36
CA VAL A 11 4.88 -7.07 12.59
C VAL A 11 3.41 -7.46 12.37
N SER A 12 2.85 -7.16 11.20
CA SER A 12 1.48 -7.53 10.82
C SER A 12 1.33 -7.51 9.29
N SER A 13 0.53 -8.42 8.74
CA SER A 13 0.13 -8.38 7.32
C SER A 13 -0.79 -7.20 7.01
N GLY A 14 -1.48 -6.66 8.02
CA GLY A 14 -2.38 -5.51 7.87
C GLY A 14 -3.61 -5.80 7.01
N ASN A 15 -3.95 -7.08 6.81
CA ASN A 15 -5.12 -7.52 6.06
C ASN A 15 -6.39 -7.47 6.93
N MET A 16 -7.38 -6.68 6.53
CA MET A 16 -8.65 -6.56 7.25
C MET A 16 -9.60 -7.75 7.01
N GLU A 17 -9.52 -8.39 5.84
CA GLU A 17 -10.39 -9.52 5.49
C GLU A 17 -10.05 -10.76 6.31
N GLU A 18 -8.76 -11.00 6.54
CA GLU A 18 -8.26 -12.05 7.44
C GLU A 18 -8.38 -11.67 8.93
N GLY A 19 -8.77 -10.43 9.23
CA GLY A 19 -8.94 -9.93 10.60
C GLY A 19 -7.64 -9.61 11.35
N SER A 20 -6.48 -9.63 10.67
CA SER A 20 -5.17 -9.20 11.21
C SER A 20 -5.07 -7.69 11.43
N PHE A 21 -6.01 -6.93 10.88
CA PHE A 21 -6.18 -5.50 11.09
C PHE A 21 -7.67 -5.21 11.34
N ARG A 22 -7.98 -4.53 12.45
CA ARG A 22 -9.36 -4.15 12.80
C ARG A 22 -9.43 -2.67 13.13
N CYS A 23 -10.56 -2.06 12.82
CA CYS A 23 -10.80 -0.64 13.06
C CYS A 23 -12.24 -0.43 13.52
N ASP A 24 -12.39 0.19 14.68
CA ASP A 24 -13.65 0.80 15.12
C ASP A 24 -13.50 2.32 14.96
N ALA A 25 -14.51 2.96 14.36
CA ALA A 25 -14.44 4.36 14.00
C ALA A 25 -15.32 5.19 14.95
N ASN A 26 -14.79 6.30 15.46
CA ASN A 26 -15.55 7.23 16.29
C ASN A 26 -15.77 8.52 15.50
N ILE A 27 -17.03 8.96 15.37
CA ILE A 27 -17.39 10.16 14.63
C ILE A 27 -18.38 11.02 15.41
N SER A 28 -18.16 12.32 15.32
CA SER A 28 -19.03 13.34 15.89
C SER A 28 -18.97 14.58 15.02
N ILE A 29 -20.12 15.18 14.72
CA ILE A 29 -20.19 16.49 14.06
C ILE A 29 -20.49 17.60 15.07
N HIS A 30 -20.03 18.80 14.78
CA HIS A 30 -20.32 20.00 15.58
C HIS A 30 -20.60 21.19 14.66
N ARG A 31 -21.41 22.14 15.13
CA ARG A 31 -21.58 23.42 14.43
C ARG A 31 -20.35 24.28 14.64
N LEU A 32 -19.88 24.93 13.59
CA LEU A 32 -18.75 25.85 13.67
C LEU A 32 -19.04 26.94 14.73
N GLY A 33 -18.13 27.13 15.67
CA GLY A 33 -18.28 28.10 16.77
C GLY A 33 -19.17 27.67 17.94
N SER A 34 -19.75 26.46 17.93
CA SER A 34 -20.43 25.91 19.11
C SER A 34 -19.40 25.46 20.16
N THR A 35 -19.74 25.66 21.44
CA THR A 35 -18.98 25.18 22.61
C THR A 35 -19.54 23.87 23.17
N ASP A 36 -20.55 23.28 22.53
CA ASP A 36 -21.20 22.07 23.03
C ASP A 36 -20.28 20.86 22.87
N SER A 37 -20.24 20.00 23.88
CA SER A 37 -19.55 18.70 23.78
C SER A 37 -20.22 17.86 22.68
N PRO A 38 -19.50 17.47 21.63
CA PRO A 38 -20.10 16.78 20.50
C PRO A 38 -20.46 15.36 20.88
N VAL A 39 -21.64 14.91 20.46
CA VAL A 39 -22.11 13.54 20.74
C VAL A 39 -21.35 12.57 19.85
N LYS A 40 -20.69 11.60 20.48
CA LYS A 40 -19.86 10.61 19.80
C LYS A 40 -20.66 9.36 19.44
N VAL A 41 -20.62 8.97 18.16
CA VAL A 41 -21.10 7.68 17.68
C VAL A 41 -19.90 6.80 17.37
N GLU A 42 -19.94 5.57 17.85
CA GLU A 42 -18.94 4.54 17.56
C GLU A 42 -19.51 3.59 16.51
N VAL A 43 -18.85 3.47 15.36
CA VAL A 43 -19.21 2.53 14.31
C VAL A 43 -18.28 1.33 14.38
N LYS A 44 -18.86 0.13 14.38
CA LYS A 44 -18.17 -1.17 14.42
C LYS A 44 -18.48 -2.00 13.17
N ASN A 45 -17.78 -3.14 13.06
CA ASN A 45 -17.99 -4.18 12.04
C ASN A 45 -17.67 -3.72 10.60
N MET A 46 -16.59 -2.96 10.42
CA MET A 46 -16.08 -2.57 9.11
C MET A 46 -14.87 -3.44 8.76
N ASN A 47 -15.03 -4.31 7.75
CA ASN A 47 -14.03 -5.32 7.39
C ASN A 47 -13.10 -4.88 6.24
N SER A 48 -13.21 -3.64 5.77
CA SER A 48 -12.30 -3.09 4.75
C SER A 48 -12.10 -1.59 4.94
N PHE A 49 -11.01 -1.05 4.39
CA PHE A 49 -10.76 0.40 4.41
C PHE A 49 -11.88 1.17 3.69
N ARG A 50 -12.42 0.60 2.61
CA ARG A 50 -13.56 1.16 1.88
C ARG A 50 -14.82 1.17 2.74
N ALA A 51 -15.08 0.10 3.50
CA ALA A 51 -16.20 0.04 4.44
C ALA A 51 -16.07 1.12 5.52
N VAL A 52 -14.88 1.32 6.08
CA VAL A 52 -14.63 2.40 7.07
C VAL A 52 -14.95 3.77 6.48
N TYR A 53 -14.46 4.07 5.27
CA TYR A 53 -14.74 5.33 4.58
C TYR A 53 -16.25 5.54 4.37
N ARG A 54 -16.93 4.55 3.77
CA ARG A 54 -18.37 4.63 3.48
C ARG A 54 -19.21 4.75 4.76
N ALA A 55 -18.83 4.05 5.81
CA ALA A 55 -19.51 4.10 7.09
C ALA A 55 -19.42 5.48 7.73
N LEU A 56 -18.24 6.11 7.70
CA LEU A 56 -18.04 7.47 8.19
C LEU A 56 -18.80 8.50 7.36
N GLU A 57 -18.76 8.39 6.03
CA GLU A 57 -19.51 9.27 5.12
C GLU A 57 -21.03 9.18 5.36
N TYR A 58 -21.56 7.96 5.49
CA TYR A 58 -22.97 7.76 5.84
C TYR A 58 -23.32 8.37 7.19
N GLU A 59 -22.47 8.12 8.21
CA GLU A 59 -22.72 8.56 9.57
C GLU A 59 -22.64 10.09 9.70
N GLU A 60 -21.73 10.75 8.98
CA GLU A 60 -21.68 12.20 8.86
C GLU A 60 -23.01 12.76 8.32
N GLN A 61 -23.49 12.22 7.19
CA GLN A 61 -24.74 12.67 6.58
C GLN A 61 -25.95 12.41 7.49
N ARG A 62 -25.99 11.25 8.14
CA ARG A 62 -27.05 10.90 9.10
C ARG A 62 -27.05 11.88 10.27
N GLN A 63 -25.90 12.14 10.89
CA GLN A 63 -25.80 13.07 12.00
C GLN A 63 -26.25 14.48 11.59
N ARG A 64 -25.83 14.94 10.40
CA ARG A 64 -26.21 16.25 9.85
C ARG A 64 -27.73 16.37 9.70
N LYS A 65 -28.37 15.37 9.08
CA LYS A 65 -29.83 15.33 8.89
C LYS A 65 -30.61 15.36 10.20
N VAL A 66 -30.09 14.69 11.25
CA VAL A 66 -30.73 14.72 12.58
C VAL A 66 -30.64 16.13 13.17
N MET A 67 -29.48 16.77 13.12
CA MET A 67 -29.28 18.12 13.66
C MET A 67 -30.05 19.19 12.89
N GLU A 68 -30.15 19.09 11.56
CA GLU A 68 -30.92 20.00 10.72
C GLU A 68 -32.42 19.95 11.01
N LYS A 69 -32.94 18.76 11.35
CA LYS A 69 -34.34 18.56 11.75
C LYS A 69 -34.63 18.95 13.21
N GLY A 70 -33.64 19.49 13.93
CA GLY A 70 -33.76 19.81 15.35
C GLY A 70 -33.78 18.59 16.27
N GLY A 71 -33.44 17.41 15.76
CA GLY A 71 -33.31 16.19 16.55
C GLY A 71 -32.05 16.20 17.41
N ARG A 72 -32.04 15.37 18.47
CA ARG A 72 -30.88 15.19 19.34
C ARG A 72 -30.13 13.93 18.96
N LEU A 73 -28.81 14.05 18.84
CA LEU A 73 -27.93 12.89 18.73
C LEU A 73 -27.78 12.24 20.10
N VAL A 74 -27.68 10.91 20.12
CA VAL A 74 -27.41 10.12 21.32
C VAL A 74 -26.09 9.38 21.15
N GLN A 75 -25.37 9.20 22.24
CA GLN A 75 -24.16 8.40 22.23
C GLN A 75 -24.54 6.92 22.14
N GLU A 76 -24.18 6.29 21.02
CA GLU A 76 -24.56 4.91 20.73
C GLU A 76 -23.45 4.19 19.97
N THR A 77 -23.53 2.86 19.99
CA THR A 77 -22.72 2.00 19.13
C THR A 77 -23.58 1.54 17.97
N ARG A 78 -23.10 1.78 16.75
CA ARG A 78 -23.75 1.39 15.50
C ARG A 78 -22.88 0.37 14.77
N GLY A 79 -23.52 -0.52 14.02
CA GLY A 79 -22.85 -1.45 13.13
C GLY A 79 -23.00 -1.01 11.68
N TRP A 80 -21.94 -1.18 10.90
CA TRP A 80 -21.99 -1.04 9.44
C TRP A 80 -22.64 -2.28 8.80
N VAL A 81 -23.58 -2.06 7.87
CA VAL A 81 -24.21 -3.12 7.06
C VAL A 81 -23.86 -2.89 5.60
N GLU A 82 -22.87 -3.62 5.09
CA GLU A 82 -22.27 -3.41 3.76
C GLU A 82 -23.30 -3.50 2.63
N GLU A 83 -24.15 -4.53 2.65
CA GLU A 83 -25.17 -4.79 1.62
C GLU A 83 -26.13 -3.61 1.43
N ARG A 84 -26.45 -2.92 2.52
CA ARG A 84 -27.39 -1.80 2.54
C ARG A 84 -26.69 -0.45 2.46
N GLY A 85 -25.38 -0.40 2.71
CA GLY A 85 -24.61 0.83 2.79
C GLY A 85 -25.09 1.78 3.90
N ILE A 86 -25.52 1.24 5.05
CA ILE A 86 -26.05 2.03 6.17
C ILE A 86 -25.42 1.63 7.51
N THR A 87 -25.45 2.55 8.48
CA THR A 87 -25.22 2.22 9.90
C THR A 87 -26.53 1.90 10.61
N VAL A 88 -26.55 0.85 11.43
CA VAL A 88 -27.72 0.43 12.23
C VAL A 88 -27.36 0.48 13.71
N SER A 89 -28.26 0.98 14.55
CA SER A 89 -28.05 0.97 16.01
C SER A 89 -28.00 -0.47 16.51
N GLN A 90 -26.94 -0.83 17.24
CA GLN A 90 -26.78 -2.17 17.81
C GLN A 90 -27.05 -2.19 19.31
N ARG A 91 -26.75 -1.09 20.01
CA ARG A 91 -26.99 -0.92 21.45
C ARG A 91 -27.05 0.57 21.77
N SER A 92 -28.10 1.02 22.47
CA SER A 92 -28.08 2.28 23.22
C SER A 92 -27.16 2.09 24.42
N LYS A 93 -26.09 2.89 24.53
CA LYS A 93 -25.19 2.85 25.69
C LYS A 93 -25.97 3.38 26.90
N GLU A 94 -26.69 2.51 27.62
CA GLU A 94 -27.34 2.93 28.86
C GLU A 94 -26.33 3.18 29.99
N TYR A 95 -25.12 2.58 29.99
CA TYR A 95 -24.06 2.94 30.93
C TYR A 95 -22.66 2.74 30.31
N ALA A 96 -21.69 3.58 30.69
CA ALA A 96 -20.28 3.27 30.46
C ALA A 96 -19.97 1.96 31.17
N HIS A 97 -19.45 0.96 30.46
CA HIS A 97 -19.10 -0.31 31.07
C HIS A 97 -18.00 -0.07 32.12
N ASP A 98 -18.31 -0.35 33.39
CA ASP A 98 -17.30 -0.38 34.44
C ASP A 98 -16.46 -1.64 34.27
N TYR A 99 -15.34 -1.50 33.57
CA TYR A 99 -14.38 -2.58 33.34
C TYR A 99 -13.60 -2.94 34.61
N ARG A 100 -13.73 -2.17 35.70
CA ARG A 100 -13.04 -2.40 36.98
C ARG A 100 -11.54 -2.63 36.78
N TYR A 101 -10.89 -1.76 36.00
CA TYR A 101 -9.45 -1.87 35.75
C TYR A 101 -8.67 -1.89 37.08
N PHE A 102 -7.87 -2.92 37.28
CA PHE A 102 -6.88 -3.02 38.36
C PHE A 102 -5.57 -3.60 37.79
N PRO A 103 -4.41 -3.30 38.39
CA PRO A 103 -3.14 -3.88 37.95
C PRO A 103 -3.18 -5.41 38.05
N GLU A 104 -2.77 -6.09 36.98
CA GLU A 104 -2.69 -7.56 36.93
C GLU A 104 -1.65 -8.05 37.97
N PRO A 105 -2.06 -8.70 39.07
CA PRO A 105 -1.13 -9.12 40.13
C PRO A 105 -0.17 -10.22 39.67
N ASP A 106 -0.56 -11.02 38.68
CA ASP A 106 0.25 -12.15 38.20
C ASP A 106 1.36 -11.75 37.23
N LEU A 107 1.29 -10.52 36.68
CA LEU A 107 2.28 -9.99 35.75
C LEU A 107 3.10 -8.87 36.43
N PRO A 108 4.39 -9.10 36.71
CA PRO A 108 5.23 -8.03 37.24
C PRO A 108 5.33 -6.88 36.21
N PRO A 109 5.51 -5.63 36.68
CA PRO A 109 5.69 -4.49 35.78
C PRO A 109 6.84 -4.72 34.79
N LEU A 110 6.57 -4.49 33.51
CA LEU A 110 7.56 -4.62 32.46
C LEU A 110 8.45 -3.37 32.44
N VAL A 111 9.73 -3.52 32.78
CA VAL A 111 10.71 -2.43 32.81
C VAL A 111 11.61 -2.53 31.59
N PHE A 112 11.57 -1.49 30.74
CA PHE A 112 12.39 -1.40 29.53
C PHE A 112 13.65 -0.59 29.83
N ASP A 113 14.84 -1.21 29.73
CA ASP A 113 16.08 -0.47 29.82
C ASP A 113 16.32 0.37 28.55
N ARG A 114 17.01 1.50 28.68
CA ARG A 114 17.23 2.41 27.54
C ARG A 114 18.14 1.79 26.46
N LYS A 115 19.07 0.93 26.85
CA LYS A 115 20.01 0.28 25.92
C LYS A 115 19.26 -0.65 24.97
N TRP A 116 18.29 -1.41 25.47
CA TRP A 116 17.44 -2.29 24.69
C TRP A 116 16.56 -1.53 23.70
N VAL A 117 16.01 -0.37 24.12
CA VAL A 117 15.25 0.52 23.21
C VAL A 117 16.13 1.01 22.05
N GLU A 118 17.37 1.42 22.33
CA GLU A 118 18.29 1.88 21.26
C GLU A 118 18.75 0.74 20.35
N GLU A 119 18.94 -0.47 20.89
CA GLU A 119 19.24 -1.68 20.09
C GLU A 119 18.07 -2.06 19.16
N LEU A 120 16.83 -1.95 19.64
CA LEU A 120 15.64 -2.13 18.81
C LEU A 120 15.56 -1.04 17.73
N ARG A 121 15.83 0.21 18.10
CA ARG A 121 15.84 1.33 17.15
C ARG A 121 16.85 1.13 16.03
N SER A 122 18.05 0.63 16.31
CA SER A 122 19.07 0.37 15.29
C SER A 122 18.71 -0.77 14.32
N ARG A 123 17.75 -1.63 14.69
CA ARG A 123 17.25 -2.73 13.86
C ARG A 123 15.99 -2.38 13.07
N LEU A 124 15.41 -1.20 13.30
CA LEU A 124 14.22 -0.79 12.56
C LEU A 124 14.57 -0.67 11.07
N PRO A 125 13.76 -1.26 10.18
CA PRO A 125 13.93 -1.06 8.75
C PRO A 125 13.61 0.40 8.39
N GLU A 126 14.09 0.82 7.22
CA GLU A 126 13.69 2.09 6.65
C GLU A 126 12.17 2.12 6.45
N LEU A 127 11.51 3.13 7.01
CA LEU A 127 10.05 3.28 6.95
C LEU A 127 9.60 3.83 5.58
N PRO A 128 8.34 3.62 5.17
CA PRO A 128 7.85 3.96 3.83
C PRO A 128 8.13 5.40 3.41
N ASN A 129 7.83 6.37 4.30
CA ASN A 129 8.05 7.79 4.01
C ASN A 129 9.53 8.13 3.85
N ALA A 130 10.41 7.61 4.72
CA ALA A 130 11.85 7.84 4.60
C ALA A 130 12.39 7.23 3.29
N ARG A 131 11.88 6.05 2.91
CA ARG A 131 12.23 5.39 1.66
C ARG A 131 11.72 6.16 0.44
N GLN A 132 10.52 6.74 0.51
CA GLN A 132 9.97 7.61 -0.53
C GLN A 132 10.85 8.84 -0.73
N ASP A 133 11.19 9.54 0.36
CA ASP A 133 12.07 10.70 0.33
C ASP A 133 13.44 10.34 -0.27
N ARG A 134 13.99 9.18 0.11
CA ARG A 134 15.24 8.66 -0.46
C ARG A 134 15.11 8.34 -1.94
N PHE A 135 14.01 7.72 -2.38
CA PHE A 135 13.80 7.43 -3.80
C PHE A 135 13.74 8.71 -4.64
N MET A 136 13.12 9.76 -4.12
CA MET A 136 13.14 11.07 -4.77
C MET A 136 14.55 11.65 -4.83
N ALA A 137 15.27 11.66 -3.70
CA ALA A 137 16.59 12.29 -3.60
C ALA A 137 17.71 11.53 -4.34
N GLN A 138 17.69 10.19 -4.30
CA GLN A 138 18.77 9.35 -4.83
C GLN A 138 18.52 8.93 -6.28
N TYR A 139 17.24 8.79 -6.68
CA TYR A 139 16.87 8.24 -7.98
C TYR A 139 16.14 9.24 -8.89
N GLY A 140 15.94 10.49 -8.44
CA GLY A 140 15.29 11.53 -9.25
C GLY A 140 13.82 11.24 -9.57
N LEU A 141 13.17 10.39 -8.78
CA LEU A 141 11.76 10.03 -8.99
C LEU A 141 10.83 11.17 -8.55
N SER A 142 9.68 11.26 -9.20
CA SER A 142 8.61 12.16 -8.76
C SER A 142 8.01 11.68 -7.44
N ASP A 143 7.43 12.59 -6.66
CA ASP A 143 6.70 12.25 -5.43
C ASP A 143 5.62 11.19 -5.69
N TYR A 144 4.91 11.33 -6.81
CA TYR A 144 3.88 10.38 -7.23
C TYR A 144 4.45 8.97 -7.44
N ASP A 145 5.49 8.83 -8.27
CA ASP A 145 6.09 7.52 -8.55
C ASP A 145 6.70 6.89 -7.30
N ALA A 146 7.42 7.71 -6.51
CA ALA A 146 8.03 7.26 -5.26
C ALA A 146 6.97 6.78 -4.24
N SER A 147 5.83 7.47 -4.15
CA SER A 147 4.72 7.08 -3.28
C SER A 147 4.09 5.74 -3.67
N LEU A 148 3.98 5.47 -4.97
CA LEU A 148 3.42 4.21 -5.49
C LEU A 148 4.40 3.05 -5.30
N LEU A 149 5.68 3.25 -5.60
CA LEU A 149 6.71 2.22 -5.41
C LEU A 149 6.89 1.85 -3.93
N THR A 150 6.70 2.80 -3.01
CA THR A 150 6.81 2.58 -1.57
C THR A 150 5.47 2.23 -0.88
N SER A 151 4.40 2.03 -1.66
CA SER A 151 3.09 1.62 -1.15
C SER A 151 3.09 0.23 -0.50
N SER A 152 4.02 -0.65 -0.92
CA SER A 152 4.28 -1.95 -0.33
C SER A 152 5.78 -2.17 -0.17
N LYS A 153 6.18 -2.95 0.85
CA LYS A 153 7.60 -3.27 1.07
C LYS A 153 8.16 -4.10 -0.09
N ALA A 154 7.39 -5.06 -0.59
CA ALA A 154 7.80 -5.96 -1.66
C ALA A 154 8.08 -5.21 -2.97
N THR A 155 7.21 -4.27 -3.35
CA THR A 155 7.41 -3.43 -4.55
C THR A 155 8.66 -2.57 -4.42
N ALA A 156 8.86 -1.95 -3.26
CA ALA A 156 10.03 -1.11 -3.02
C ALA A 156 11.34 -1.92 -3.01
N ASP A 157 11.33 -3.13 -2.42
CA ASP A 157 12.46 -4.05 -2.42
C ASP A 157 12.80 -4.52 -3.84
N TYR A 158 11.79 -4.88 -4.63
CA TYR A 158 11.95 -5.29 -6.03
C TYR A 158 12.55 -4.16 -6.87
N PHE A 159 12.01 -2.95 -6.75
CA PHE A 159 12.53 -1.77 -7.44
C PHE A 159 14.00 -1.52 -7.13
N GLU A 160 14.38 -1.53 -5.84
CA GLU A 160 15.79 -1.32 -5.47
C GLU A 160 16.69 -2.45 -5.92
N ALA A 161 16.21 -3.70 -5.94
CA ALA A 161 16.97 -4.82 -6.48
C ALA A 161 17.28 -4.58 -7.97
N CYS A 162 16.30 -4.14 -8.77
CA CYS A 162 16.51 -3.77 -10.17
C CYS A 162 17.54 -2.64 -10.33
N VAL A 163 17.42 -1.57 -9.53
CA VAL A 163 18.33 -0.42 -9.63
C VAL A 163 19.76 -0.78 -9.20
N LYS A 164 19.93 -1.67 -8.20
CA LYS A 164 21.24 -2.12 -7.72
C LYS A 164 21.98 -3.06 -8.68
N LEU A 165 21.27 -3.77 -9.55
CA LEU A 165 21.88 -4.65 -10.55
C LEU A 165 22.64 -3.87 -11.64
N ASN A 166 22.42 -2.56 -11.73
CA ASN A 166 23.07 -1.73 -12.71
C ASN A 166 24.18 -0.86 -12.07
N THR A 167 25.36 -0.86 -12.68
CA THR A 167 26.58 -0.19 -12.15
C THR A 167 26.93 1.09 -12.92
N GLU A 168 26.08 1.57 -13.82
CA GLU A 168 26.41 2.67 -14.73
C GLU A 168 26.09 4.09 -14.21
N ALA A 169 26.73 5.07 -14.85
CA ALA A 169 26.74 6.51 -14.53
C ALA A 169 25.40 7.25 -14.64
N GLN A 170 24.27 6.57 -14.90
CA GLN A 170 22.93 7.16 -15.08
C GLN A 170 21.86 6.45 -14.25
N VAL A 171 22.08 6.35 -12.94
CA VAL A 171 21.16 5.72 -11.98
C VAL A 171 19.74 6.29 -12.08
N GLU A 172 19.57 7.61 -12.27
CA GLU A 172 18.24 8.24 -12.38
C GLU A 172 17.46 7.79 -13.62
N LYS A 173 18.12 7.73 -14.79
CA LYS A 173 17.50 7.28 -16.04
C LYS A 173 17.03 5.82 -15.91
N ARG A 174 17.89 4.96 -15.35
CA ARG A 174 17.57 3.55 -15.11
C ARG A 174 16.43 3.41 -14.11
N ALA A 175 16.48 4.13 -12.99
CA ALA A 175 15.43 4.13 -11.99
C ALA A 175 14.08 4.57 -12.58
N LYS A 176 14.06 5.61 -13.42
CA LYS A 176 12.83 6.04 -14.10
C LYS A 176 12.29 4.97 -15.04
N ALA A 177 13.15 4.30 -15.82
CA ALA A 177 12.75 3.21 -16.69
C ALA A 177 12.14 2.04 -15.90
N VAL A 178 12.81 1.58 -14.83
CA VAL A 178 12.32 0.52 -13.94
C VAL A 178 10.99 0.93 -13.31
N SER A 179 10.89 2.15 -12.79
CA SER A 179 9.65 2.70 -12.20
C SER A 179 8.49 2.63 -13.19
N ASN A 180 8.69 3.06 -14.43
CA ASN A 180 7.64 3.06 -15.45
C ASN A 180 7.15 1.64 -15.77
N TRP A 181 8.04 0.65 -15.81
CA TRP A 181 7.66 -0.75 -16.07
C TRP A 181 6.95 -1.39 -14.89
N ILE A 182 7.44 -1.16 -13.67
CA ILE A 182 6.79 -1.66 -12.45
C ILE A 182 5.37 -1.07 -12.35
N LEU A 183 5.25 0.26 -12.38
CA LEU A 183 3.97 0.96 -12.19
C LEU A 183 3.01 0.83 -13.38
N GLY A 184 3.51 0.45 -14.55
CA GLY A 184 2.74 0.26 -15.77
C GLY A 184 2.38 -1.21 -15.99
N ASP A 185 3.10 -1.84 -16.93
CA ASP A 185 2.76 -3.18 -17.44
C ASP A 185 2.88 -4.28 -16.37
N PHE A 186 3.79 -4.16 -15.40
CA PHE A 186 3.91 -5.16 -14.33
C PHE A 186 2.73 -5.11 -13.36
N THR A 187 2.40 -3.94 -12.82
CA THR A 187 1.20 -3.74 -11.99
C THR A 187 -0.07 -4.18 -12.72
N ARG A 188 -0.19 -3.90 -14.03
CA ARG A 188 -1.32 -4.38 -14.85
C ARG A 188 -1.43 -5.91 -14.83
N LEU A 189 -0.33 -6.63 -15.05
CA LEU A 189 -0.32 -8.10 -15.06
C LEU A 189 -0.58 -8.68 -13.68
N LEU A 190 0.07 -8.15 -12.64
CA LEU A 190 -0.14 -8.57 -11.25
C LEU A 190 -1.61 -8.44 -10.82
N HIS A 191 -2.28 -7.34 -11.19
CA HIS A 191 -3.71 -7.19 -10.93
C HIS A 191 -4.57 -8.15 -11.75
N ALA A 192 -4.23 -8.40 -13.03
CA ALA A 192 -4.99 -9.30 -13.88
C ALA A 192 -4.92 -10.76 -13.41
N THR A 193 -3.83 -11.16 -12.74
CA THR A 193 -3.62 -12.53 -12.23
C THR A 193 -3.76 -12.63 -10.71
N GLU A 194 -4.18 -11.57 -10.04
CA GLU A 194 -4.29 -11.48 -8.57
C GLU A 194 -3.02 -11.99 -7.86
N THR A 195 -1.85 -11.63 -8.39
CA THR A 195 -0.55 -12.10 -7.91
C THR A 195 0.21 -10.94 -7.27
N GLU A 196 0.96 -11.21 -6.20
CA GLU A 196 1.86 -10.22 -5.61
C GLU A 196 3.20 -10.17 -6.33
N ILE A 197 3.88 -9.03 -6.30
CA ILE A 197 5.18 -8.88 -6.98
C ILE A 197 6.24 -9.85 -6.44
N SER A 198 6.13 -10.25 -5.17
CA SER A 198 6.99 -11.26 -4.53
C SER A 198 6.82 -12.66 -5.10
N ASP A 199 5.66 -12.96 -5.68
CA ASP A 199 5.32 -14.28 -6.24
C ASP A 199 5.48 -14.32 -7.76
N SER A 200 5.88 -13.19 -8.37
CA SER A 200 6.10 -13.13 -9.81
C SER A 200 7.31 -13.96 -10.22
N LYS A 201 7.18 -14.62 -11.37
CA LYS A 201 8.29 -15.31 -12.05
C LYS A 201 9.31 -14.33 -12.64
N VAL A 202 8.94 -13.06 -12.85
CA VAL A 202 9.86 -12.05 -13.39
C VAL A 202 10.74 -11.52 -12.27
N THR A 203 11.95 -12.07 -12.13
CA THR A 203 12.92 -11.58 -11.15
C THR A 203 13.47 -10.20 -11.55
N PRO A 204 14.09 -9.45 -10.61
CA PRO A 204 14.75 -8.19 -10.93
C PRO A 204 15.75 -8.29 -12.09
N GLU A 205 16.50 -9.39 -12.17
CA GLU A 205 17.46 -9.67 -13.24
C GLU A 205 16.77 -9.81 -14.60
N HIS A 206 15.60 -10.46 -14.64
CA HIS A 206 14.84 -10.61 -15.87
C HIS A 206 14.37 -9.25 -16.40
N LEU A 207 13.84 -8.39 -15.53
CA LEU A 207 13.41 -7.05 -15.92
C LEU A 207 14.60 -6.21 -16.40
N VAL A 208 15.71 -6.22 -15.67
CA VAL A 208 16.91 -5.45 -16.04
C VAL A 208 17.48 -5.93 -17.38
N GLU A 209 17.59 -7.25 -17.60
CA GLU A 209 18.03 -7.82 -18.88
C GLU A 209 17.16 -7.32 -20.05
N MET A 210 15.84 -7.32 -19.89
CA MET A 210 14.93 -6.80 -20.93
C MET A 210 15.16 -5.31 -21.19
N LEU A 211 15.35 -4.52 -20.14
CA LEU A 211 15.60 -3.08 -20.27
C LEU A 211 16.93 -2.79 -20.97
N ASP A 212 17.97 -3.57 -20.69
CA ASP A 212 19.27 -3.46 -21.35
C ASP A 212 19.13 -3.74 -22.86
N LEU A 213 18.34 -4.75 -23.25
CA LEU A 213 18.05 -5.02 -24.67
C LEU A 213 17.28 -3.90 -25.37
N ILE A 214 16.47 -3.14 -24.65
CA ILE A 214 15.79 -1.93 -25.16
C ILE A 214 16.81 -0.81 -25.35
N ASP A 215 17.68 -0.57 -24.37
CA ASP A 215 18.72 0.47 -24.44
C ASP A 215 19.73 0.19 -25.56
N GLU A 216 20.05 -1.08 -25.81
CA GLU A 216 20.88 -1.54 -26.93
C GLU A 216 20.18 -1.43 -28.31
N GLY A 217 18.89 -1.06 -28.34
CA GLY A 217 18.11 -0.94 -29.57
C GLY A 217 17.76 -2.30 -30.22
N LYS A 218 17.98 -3.42 -29.52
CA LYS A 218 17.64 -4.77 -29.98
C LYS A 218 16.16 -5.09 -29.83
N LEU A 219 15.46 -4.35 -28.97
CA LEU A 219 14.05 -4.53 -28.66
C LEU A 219 13.30 -3.20 -28.71
N SER A 220 12.30 -3.10 -29.59
CA SER A 220 11.43 -1.92 -29.65
C SER A 220 10.44 -1.89 -28.48
N GLY A 221 9.96 -0.70 -28.11
CA GLY A 221 8.99 -0.53 -27.01
C GLY A 221 7.73 -1.41 -27.14
N PRO A 222 7.05 -1.46 -28.31
CA PRO A 222 5.89 -2.35 -28.50
C PRO A 222 6.25 -3.83 -28.37
N ALA A 223 7.40 -4.25 -28.93
CA ALA A 223 7.86 -5.64 -28.82
C ALA A 223 8.22 -6.01 -27.37
N ALA A 224 8.77 -5.06 -26.60
CA ALA A 224 9.10 -5.27 -25.20
C ALA A 224 7.87 -5.65 -24.36
N LYS A 225 6.69 -5.07 -24.64
CA LYS A 225 5.47 -5.43 -23.90
C LYS A 225 5.05 -6.88 -24.13
N MET A 226 5.13 -7.35 -25.37
CA MET A 226 4.83 -8.74 -25.71
C MET A 226 5.85 -9.70 -25.08
N VAL A 227 7.13 -9.32 -25.09
CA VAL A 227 8.19 -10.10 -24.45
C VAL A 227 7.97 -10.16 -22.93
N PHE A 228 7.67 -9.02 -22.30
CA PHE A 228 7.43 -8.94 -20.86
C PHE A 228 6.25 -9.82 -20.41
N GLU A 229 5.15 -9.80 -21.15
CA GLU A 229 3.99 -10.65 -20.87
C GLU A 229 4.32 -12.15 -20.99
N GLU A 230 5.14 -12.54 -21.96
CA GLU A 230 5.63 -13.91 -22.07
C GLU A 230 6.59 -14.27 -20.92
N MET A 231 7.49 -13.36 -20.52
CA MET A 231 8.38 -13.55 -19.36
C MET A 231 7.57 -13.81 -18.09
N PHE A 232 6.50 -13.02 -17.89
CA PHE A 232 5.60 -13.14 -16.75
C PHE A 232 4.91 -14.51 -16.68
N ASN A 233 4.46 -15.04 -17.82
CA ASN A 233 3.75 -16.31 -17.86
C ASN A 233 4.69 -17.54 -17.80
N SER A 234 5.85 -17.47 -18.47
CA SER A 234 6.70 -18.63 -18.77
C SER A 234 8.01 -18.72 -17.97
N ASN A 235 8.37 -17.69 -17.20
CA ASN A 235 9.69 -17.54 -16.54
C ASN A 235 10.89 -17.54 -17.52
N LYS A 236 10.66 -17.43 -18.83
CA LYS A 236 11.74 -17.33 -19.80
C LYS A 236 12.38 -15.95 -19.74
N ARG A 237 13.67 -15.90 -20.08
CA ARG A 237 14.42 -14.65 -20.25
C ARG A 237 14.06 -13.94 -21.55
N ALA A 238 14.21 -12.62 -21.57
CA ALA A 238 13.87 -11.78 -22.71
C ALA A 238 14.62 -12.22 -23.98
N ALA A 239 15.94 -12.47 -23.87
CA ALA A 239 16.74 -12.90 -25.02
C ALA A 239 16.22 -14.19 -25.68
N ASN A 240 15.78 -15.16 -24.88
CA ASN A 240 15.24 -16.42 -25.38
C ASN A 240 13.92 -16.20 -26.13
N ILE A 241 13.03 -15.38 -25.57
CA ILE A 241 11.72 -15.07 -26.19
C ILE A 241 11.90 -14.32 -27.51
N ILE A 242 12.85 -13.38 -27.55
CA ILE A 242 13.16 -12.61 -28.76
C ILE A 242 13.66 -13.54 -29.87
N ALA A 243 14.56 -14.48 -29.55
CA ALA A 243 15.08 -15.46 -30.50
C ALA A 243 13.99 -16.42 -30.99
N GLU A 244 13.14 -16.93 -30.10
CA GLU A 244 12.05 -17.86 -30.45
C GLU A 244 10.98 -17.20 -31.34
N LYS A 245 10.65 -15.93 -31.08
CA LYS A 245 9.57 -15.21 -31.77
C LYS A 245 10.05 -14.32 -32.92
N GLY A 246 11.35 -14.26 -33.20
CA GLY A 246 11.91 -13.41 -34.26
C GLY A 246 11.65 -11.92 -34.04
N LEU A 247 11.62 -11.47 -32.79
CA LEU A 247 11.26 -10.08 -32.42
C LEU A 247 12.45 -9.12 -32.37
N ALA A 248 13.62 -9.55 -32.84
CA ALA A 248 14.81 -8.72 -32.90
C ALA A 248 14.57 -7.54 -33.84
N GLN A 249 14.89 -6.33 -33.39
CA GLN A 249 14.79 -5.16 -34.25
C GLN A 249 15.87 -5.21 -35.34
N ILE A 250 15.44 -5.31 -36.60
CA ILE A 250 16.32 -5.16 -37.76
C ILE A 250 16.46 -3.67 -38.03
N SER A 251 17.55 -3.07 -37.58
CA SER A 251 17.90 -1.70 -37.96
C SER A 251 18.52 -1.71 -39.36
N ASP A 252 17.69 -1.57 -40.39
CA ASP A 252 18.15 -1.33 -41.76
C ASP A 252 18.92 -0.01 -41.80
N THR A 253 20.25 -0.11 -41.89
CA THR A 253 21.18 1.02 -42.05
C THR A 253 21.94 0.95 -43.36
N LYS A 254 21.36 0.30 -44.38
CA LYS A 254 21.88 0.34 -45.76
C LYS A 254 20.77 0.27 -46.80
N GLU A 255 20.13 1.41 -47.07
CA GLU A 255 19.91 1.83 -48.45
C GLU A 255 20.27 3.32 -48.56
N VAL A 256 21.18 3.59 -49.49
CA VAL A 256 21.75 4.89 -49.87
C VAL A 256 20.82 5.55 -50.90
#